data_AF-A0A1X0RYU4-F1
#
_entry.id   AF-A0A1X0RYU4-F1
#
_cell.length_a   1.000
_cell.length_b   1.000
_cell.length_c   1.000
_cell.angle_alpha   90.00
_cell.angle_beta   90.00
_cell.angle_gamma   90.00
#
_symmetry.space_group_name_H-M   'P 1'
#
loop_
_entity.id
_entity.type
_entity.pdbx_description
1 polymer ?
#
loop_
_entity_poly.entity_id
_entity_poly.type
_entity_poly.pdbx_seq_one_letter_code
_entity_poly.pdbx_strand_id
1 'polypeptide(L)'
;TRAYQPNRYINMETNNYVENWHNQLKTSYLQRRRNRRVDRLMYILVNDVEEDFISNINRIRMNVGRMGPEAREARRALEAEEVSIHVAMDMISEVERASLYNV
;
A
#
# COMPACT_ATOMS: atom_id res chain seq x y z
N THR A 1 44.28 -11.20 -12.79
CA THR A 1 43.59 -12.43 -12.35
C THR A 1 42.35 -12.10 -11.55
N ARG A 2 41.16 -12.43 -12.05
CA ARG A 2 39.99 -12.78 -11.23
C ARG A 2 39.07 -13.65 -12.09
N ALA A 3 39.02 -14.94 -11.78
CA ALA A 3 38.23 -15.93 -12.52
C ALA A 3 36.74 -15.65 -12.28
N TYR A 4 35.98 -15.53 -13.36
CA TYR A 4 34.52 -15.60 -13.30
C TYR A 4 34.14 -16.97 -12.71
N GLN A 5 33.39 -16.96 -11.62
CA GLN A 5 32.89 -18.18 -10.97
C GLN A 5 31.38 -18.26 -11.20
N PRO A 6 30.93 -18.91 -12.29
CA PRO A 6 29.51 -19.01 -12.63
C PRO A 6 28.69 -19.69 -11.52
N ASN A 7 29.33 -20.58 -10.74
CA ASN A 7 28.64 -21.43 -9.77
C ASN A 7 28.49 -20.87 -8.36
N ARG A 8 28.88 -19.62 -8.09
CA ARG A 8 28.99 -19.14 -6.71
C ARG A 8 27.64 -18.79 -6.04
N TYR A 9 26.57 -18.61 -6.83
CA TYR A 9 25.26 -18.16 -6.33
C TYR A 9 24.07 -19.00 -6.81
N ILE A 10 24.30 -20.11 -7.53
CA ILE A 10 23.22 -20.90 -8.14
C ILE A 10 22.36 -21.66 -7.11
N ASN A 11 22.89 -21.86 -5.89
CA ASN A 11 22.20 -22.59 -4.83
C ASN A 11 21.51 -21.67 -3.80
N MET A 12 21.50 -20.35 -4.02
CA MET A 12 20.69 -19.47 -3.19
C MET A 12 19.28 -19.45 -3.76
N GLU A 13 18.41 -20.33 -3.26
CA GLU A 13 16.97 -20.22 -3.49
C GLU A 13 16.45 -18.96 -2.79
N THR A 14 16.55 -17.83 -3.47
CA THR A 14 15.91 -16.59 -3.01
C THR A 14 14.45 -16.63 -3.43
N ASN A 15 13.54 -16.52 -2.46
CA ASN A 15 12.12 -16.39 -2.80
C ASN A 15 11.87 -15.03 -3.49
N ASN A 16 10.77 -14.94 -4.25
CA ASN A 16 10.37 -13.69 -4.93
C ASN A 16 10.24 -12.49 -3.99
N TYR A 17 9.93 -12.74 -2.71
CA TYR A 17 9.82 -11.68 -1.71
C TYR A 17 11.17 -11.03 -1.41
N VAL A 18 12.22 -11.83 -1.17
CA VAL A 18 13.59 -11.36 -0.92
C VAL A 18 14.12 -10.62 -2.15
N GLU A 19 13.90 -11.17 -3.35
CA GLU A 19 14.34 -10.51 -4.58
C GLU A 19 13.64 -9.18 -4.82
N ASN A 20 12.31 -9.13 -4.61
CA ASN A 20 11.54 -7.90 -4.75
C ASN A 20 11.98 -6.85 -3.72
N TRP A 21 12.20 -7.25 -2.47
CA TRP A 21 12.71 -6.36 -1.44
C TRP A 21 14.10 -5.82 -1.79
N HIS A 22 15.02 -6.67 -2.28
CA HIS A 22 16.32 -6.24 -2.80
C HIS A 22 16.19 -5.24 -3.95
N ASN A 23 15.23 -5.41 -4.85
CA ASN A 23 14.99 -4.50 -5.96
C ASN A 23 14.44 -3.14 -5.49
N GLN A 24 13.57 -3.15 -4.49
CA GLN A 24 13.09 -1.92 -3.85
C GLN A 24 14.24 -1.20 -3.14
N LEU A 25 15.05 -1.90 -2.35
CA LEU A 25 16.22 -1.32 -1.68
C LEU A 25 17.17 -0.65 -2.68
N LYS A 26 17.48 -1.36 -3.78
CA LYS A 26 18.33 -0.82 -4.85
C LYS A 26 17.73 0.42 -5.51
N THR A 27 16.42 0.45 -5.69
CA THR A 27 15.72 1.52 -6.42
C THR A 27 15.52 2.75 -5.53
N SER A 28 14.91 2.57 -4.37
CA SER A 28 14.43 3.65 -3.50
C SER A 28 15.56 4.30 -2.70
N TYR A 29 16.51 3.51 -2.21
CA TYR A 29 17.54 4.02 -1.29
C TYR A 29 18.93 4.13 -1.95
N LEU A 30 19.28 3.15 -2.79
CA LEU A 30 20.63 3.10 -3.38
C LEU A 30 20.76 3.74 -4.77
N GLN A 31 19.65 4.21 -5.35
CA GLN A 31 19.60 4.84 -6.69
C GLN A 31 20.26 3.98 -7.79
N ARG A 32 20.15 2.65 -7.67
CA ARG A 32 20.77 1.65 -8.56
C ARG A 32 22.29 1.77 -8.72
N ARG A 33 22.99 2.46 -7.82
CA ARG A 33 24.45 2.57 -7.85
C ARG A 33 25.07 1.22 -7.45
N ARG A 34 25.90 0.65 -8.33
CA ARG A 34 26.46 -0.70 -8.16
C ARG A 34 27.53 -0.83 -7.06
N ASN A 35 28.26 0.23 -6.72
CA ASN A 35 29.40 0.18 -5.78
C ASN A 35 29.32 1.29 -4.73
N ARG A 36 28.68 0.99 -3.59
CA ARG A 36 28.79 1.79 -2.37
C ARG A 36 29.76 1.08 -1.43
N ARG A 37 30.62 1.84 -0.75
CA ARG A 37 31.43 1.27 0.33
C ARG A 37 30.51 0.71 1.42
N VAL A 38 30.96 -0.34 2.11
CA VAL A 38 30.16 -1.05 3.12
C VAL A 38 29.70 -0.11 4.24
N ASP A 39 30.56 0.82 4.68
CA ASP A 39 30.23 1.85 5.68
C ASP A 39 29.03 2.71 5.25
N ARG A 40 29.00 3.13 3.98
CA ARG A 40 27.87 3.91 3.44
C ARG A 40 26.60 3.08 3.31
N LEU A 41 26.71 1.78 2.98
CA LEU A 41 25.55 0.88 2.93
C LEU A 41 24.96 0.69 4.32
N MET A 42 25.80 0.42 5.33
CA MET A 42 25.36 0.29 6.71
C MET A 42 24.68 1.55 7.21
N TYR A 43 25.23 2.72 6.89
CA TYR A 43 24.61 4.00 7.24
C TYR A 43 23.19 4.12 6.66
N ILE A 44 23.00 3.81 5.37
CA ILE A 44 21.68 3.91 4.71
C ILE A 44 20.69 2.89 5.32
N LEU A 45 21.14 1.67 5.57
CA LEU A 45 20.29 0.63 6.15
C LEU A 45 19.80 1.00 7.55
N VAL A 46 20.68 1.55 8.39
CA VAL A 46 20.34 1.88 9.79
C VAL A 46 19.55 3.18 9.88
N ASN A 47 19.94 4.23 9.15
CA ASN A 47 19.32 5.54 9.34
C ASN A 47 18.09 5.73 8.46
N ASP A 48 18.09 5.22 7.22
CA ASP A 48 17.00 5.49 6.28
C ASP A 48 16.00 4.32 6.27
N VAL A 49 16.49 3.09 6.10
CA VAL A 49 15.62 1.92 5.88
C VAL A 49 14.93 1.44 7.16
N GLU A 50 15.65 1.41 8.29
CA GLU A 50 15.10 0.97 9.57
C GLU A 50 14.02 1.93 10.07
N GLU A 51 14.25 3.25 9.96
CA GLU A 51 13.29 4.28 10.34
C GLU A 51 11.99 4.17 9.52
N ASP A 52 12.12 4.04 8.19
CA ASP A 52 10.97 3.83 7.30
C ASP A 52 10.20 2.55 7.63
N PHE A 53 10.91 1.46 7.97
CA PHE A 53 10.30 0.19 8.32
C PHE A 53 9.51 0.28 9.63
N ILE A 54 10.10 0.88 10.67
CA ILE A 54 9.43 1.12 11.96
C ILE A 54 8.21 2.02 11.77
N SER A 55 8.38 3.11 11.01
CA SER A 55 7.29 4.03 10.68
C SER A 55 6.15 3.31 9.97
N ASN A 56 6.44 2.44 8.99
CA ASN A 56 5.44 1.65 8.30
C ASN A 56 4.72 0.65 9.22
N ILE A 57 5.44 -0.03 10.12
CA ILE A 57 4.82 -0.91 11.12
C ILE A 57 3.88 -0.12 12.02
N ASN A 58 4.34 1.01 12.56
CA ASN A 58 3.53 1.85 13.43
C ASN A 58 2.30 2.38 12.71
N ARG A 59 2.46 2.78 11.44
CA ARG A 59 1.36 3.21 10.58
C ARG A 59 0.31 2.11 10.41
N ILE A 60 0.72 0.89 10.08
CA ILE A 60 -0.18 -0.27 9.96
C ILE A 60 -0.85 -0.57 11.30
N ARG A 61 -0.08 -0.59 12.40
CA ARG A 61 -0.57 -0.87 13.75
C ARG A 61 -1.61 0.13 14.23
N MET A 62 -1.42 1.41 13.91
CA MET A 62 -2.35 2.49 14.27
C MET A 62 -3.49 2.64 13.25
N ASN A 63 -3.52 1.84 12.18
CA ASN A 63 -4.43 1.96 11.04
C ASN A 63 -4.45 3.38 10.44
N VAL A 64 -3.30 4.06 10.48
CA VAL A 64 -3.14 5.43 10.00
C VAL A 64 -2.75 5.39 8.51
N GLY A 65 -3.31 6.27 7.69
CA GLY A 65 -2.95 6.39 6.28
C GLY A 65 -3.98 5.78 5.32
N ARG A 66 -3.51 5.20 4.22
CA ARG A 66 -4.40 4.82 3.10
C ARG A 66 -5.22 3.59 3.50
N MET A 67 -6.53 3.76 3.56
CA MET A 67 -7.46 2.67 3.88
C MET A 67 -7.22 1.46 2.98
N GLY A 68 -7.08 0.29 3.59
CA GLY A 68 -6.87 -0.97 2.88
C GLY A 68 -8.01 -1.28 1.90
N PRO A 69 -7.76 -2.14 0.89
CA PRO A 69 -8.73 -2.41 -0.18
C PRO A 69 -10.08 -2.89 0.35
N GLU A 70 -10.09 -3.79 1.32
CA GLU A 70 -11.31 -4.35 1.92
C GLU A 70 -12.13 -3.30 2.69
N ALA A 71 -11.48 -2.53 3.58
CA ALA A 71 -12.14 -1.42 4.28
C ALA A 71 -12.61 -0.32 3.30
N ARG A 72 -11.92 -0.14 2.18
CA ARG A 72 -12.31 0.81 1.13
C ARG A 72 -13.53 0.32 0.35
N GLU A 73 -13.65 -0.97 0.12
CA GLU A 73 -14.81 -1.60 -0.50
C GLU A 73 -16.02 -1.54 0.42
N ALA A 74 -15.84 -1.88 1.71
CA ALA A 74 -16.90 -1.76 2.72
C ALA A 74 -17.43 -0.31 2.83
N ARG A 75 -16.55 0.69 2.79
CA ARG A 75 -16.99 2.10 2.78
C ARG A 75 -17.77 2.45 1.51
N ARG A 76 -17.32 2.00 0.33
CA ARG A 76 -18.05 2.24 -0.93
C ARG A 76 -19.45 1.60 -0.91
N ALA A 77 -19.58 0.42 -0.29
CA ALA A 77 -20.88 -0.22 -0.13
C ALA A 77 -21.82 0.61 0.76
N LEU A 78 -21.32 1.13 1.89
CA LEU A 78 -22.09 2.02 2.76
C LEU A 78 -22.47 3.34 2.06
N GLU A 79 -21.54 3.97 1.34
CA GLU A 79 -21.81 5.18 0.55
C GLU A 79 -22.91 4.93 -0.50
N ALA A 80 -22.92 3.76 -1.15
CA ALA A 80 -23.94 3.40 -2.13
C ALA A 80 -25.32 3.12 -1.48
N GLU A 81 -25.34 2.48 -0.32
CA GLU A 81 -26.56 2.24 0.45
C GLU A 81 -27.19 3.56 0.93
N GLU A 82 -26.37 4.50 1.41
CA GLU A 82 -26.81 5.83 1.82
C GLU A 82 -27.45 6.59 0.64
N VAL A 83 -26.83 6.58 -0.54
CA VAL A 83 -27.42 7.16 -1.75
C VAL A 83 -28.76 6.51 -2.10
N SER A 84 -28.87 5.18 -1.97
CA SER A 84 -30.12 4.46 -2.23
C SER A 84 -31.25 4.87 -1.28
N ILE A 85 -30.92 5.13 -0.01
CA ILE A 85 -31.91 5.56 1.00
C ILE A 85 -32.42 6.97 0.66
N HIS A 86 -31.52 7.90 0.30
CA HIS A 86 -31.91 9.26 -0.07
C HIS A 86 -32.85 9.28 -1.28
N VAL A 87 -32.54 8.49 -2.32
CA VAL A 87 -33.40 8.35 -3.51
C VAL A 87 -34.78 7.81 -3.14
N ALA A 88 -34.86 6.80 -2.28
CA ALA A 88 -36.14 6.27 -1.81
C ALA A 88 -36.95 7.31 -1.01
N MET A 89 -36.29 8.10 -0.16
CA MET A 89 -36.91 9.18 0.60
C MET A 89 -37.46 10.30 -0.28
N ASP A 90 -36.72 10.69 -1.32
CA ASP A 90 -37.17 11.69 -2.29
C ASP A 90 -38.40 11.18 -3.05
N MET A 91 -38.37 9.93 -3.51
CA MET A 91 -39.52 9.31 -4.19
C MET A 91 -40.78 9.26 -3.29
N ILE A 92 -40.62 8.89 -2.02
CA ILE A 92 -41.73 8.88 -1.06
C ILE A 92 -42.28 10.29 -0.86
N SER A 93 -41.40 11.28 -0.70
CA SER A 93 -41.78 12.68 -0.51
C SER A 93 -42.52 13.24 -1.72
N GLU A 94 -42.10 12.89 -2.94
CA GLU A 94 -42.79 13.28 -4.17
C GLU A 94 -44.18 12.66 -4.29
N VAL A 95 -44.33 11.38 -3.95
CA VAL A 95 -45.62 10.67 -3.95
C VAL A 95 -46.58 11.28 -2.93
N GLU A 96 -46.12 11.55 -1.71
CA GLU A 96 -46.92 12.22 -0.68
C GLU A 96 -47.34 13.62 -1.11
N ARG A 97 -46.43 14.38 -1.73
CA ARG A 97 -46.72 15.72 -2.24
C ARG A 97 -47.75 15.69 -3.37
N ALA A 98 -47.63 14.75 -4.30
CA ALA A 98 -48.59 14.55 -5.38
C ALA A 98 -49.96 14.10 -4.86
N SER A 99 -50.00 13.30 -3.79
CA SER A 99 -51.24 12.89 -3.11
C SER A 99 -51.95 14.06 -2.43
N LEU A 100 -51.22 15.05 -1.90
CA LEU A 100 -51.79 16.22 -1.24
C LEU A 100 -52.44 17.22 -2.21
N TYR A 101 -52.03 17.23 -3.49
CA TYR A 101 -52.60 18.10 -4.52
C TYR A 101 -53.70 17.43 -5.37
N ASN A 102 -54.01 16.16 -5.12
CA ASN A 102 -55.06 15.39 -5.83
C ASN A 102 -56.35 15.24 -5.01
N VAL A 103 -56.58 16.09 -4.00
CA VAL A 103 -57.84 16.24 -3.24
C VAL A 103 -58.47 17.59 -3.58
#